data_AF-A0A7C5TMT8-F1
#
_entry.id   AF-A0A7C5TMT8-F1
#
_cell.length_a   1.000
_cell.length_b   1.000
_cell.length_c   1.000
_cell.angle_alpha   90.00
_cell.angle_beta   90.00
_cell.angle_gamma   90.00
#
_symmetry.space_group_name_H-M   'P 1'
#
loop_
_entity.id
_entity.type
_entity.pdbx_description
1 polymer ?
#
loop_
_entity_poly.entity_id
_entity_poly.type
_entity_poly.pdbx_seq_one_letter_code
_entity_poly.pdbx_strand_id
1 'polypeptide(L)'
;MISPKVKAEIGIIGGSGLYDPGIIKDAQEVKVYTPYGEPSDYIIVGKVEGRNVAFLPRHGRGHRIPPHKINYRANIWAMKELGVKFLISVSAVGSLRLDYKPGDFVVPDQFIDMTKKRDYTFFDGPVVAHVSMAEPFCESLRRVIIGASKDLNITTHDRGTYICIEGPRFSTRAESRVWKEVFKADIIGMTLVPEVN
;
A
#
# COMPACT_ATOMS: atom_id res chain seq x y z
N MET A 1 24.72 3.21 11.34
CA MET A 1 23.37 3.54 10.78
C MET A 1 23.13 5.02 10.98
N ILE A 2 22.57 5.70 9.97
CA ILE A 2 22.36 7.16 9.98
C ILE A 2 20.87 7.40 10.14
N SER A 3 20.46 8.00 11.26
CA SER A 3 19.06 8.40 11.45
C SER A 3 18.71 9.58 10.54
N PRO A 4 17.55 9.56 9.85
CA PRO A 4 17.10 10.70 9.07
C PRO A 4 16.90 11.93 9.95
N LYS A 5 17.42 13.09 9.53
CA LYS A 5 17.20 14.38 10.22
C LYS A 5 15.75 14.87 10.08
N VAL A 6 15.08 14.47 8.99
CA VAL A 6 13.68 14.78 8.73
C VAL A 6 12.77 13.71 9.33
N LYS A 7 11.54 14.11 9.68
CA LYS A 7 10.52 13.21 10.24
C LYS A 7 9.16 13.49 9.61
N ALA A 8 8.36 12.44 9.47
CA ALA A 8 6.98 12.49 9.01
C ALA A 8 6.12 11.59 9.88
N GLU A 9 4.93 12.05 10.26
CA GLU A 9 3.99 11.24 11.05
C GLU A 9 3.09 10.38 10.14
N ILE A 10 2.81 10.88 8.94
CA ILE A 10 1.94 10.24 7.95
C ILE A 10 2.81 9.85 6.76
N GLY A 11 2.68 8.61 6.32
CA GLY A 11 3.26 8.08 5.09
C GLY A 11 2.18 7.84 4.05
N ILE A 12 2.47 8.10 2.79
CA ILE A 12 1.62 7.78 1.65
C ILE A 12 2.44 6.90 0.70
N ILE A 13 1.92 5.73 0.36
CA ILE A 13 2.49 4.89 -0.70
C ILE A 13 1.59 4.96 -1.93
N GLY A 14 2.13 5.56 -2.99
CA GLY A 14 1.45 5.76 -4.27
C GLY A 14 1.62 4.58 -5.22
N GLY A 15 0.51 4.14 -5.82
CA GLY A 15 0.47 3.11 -6.84
C GLY A 15 0.49 3.65 -8.27
N SER A 16 0.03 2.80 -9.20
CA SER A 16 -0.18 3.17 -10.60
C SER A 16 -0.97 4.49 -10.72
N GLY A 17 -0.39 5.46 -11.42
CA GLY A 17 -1.03 6.76 -11.66
C GLY A 17 -0.79 7.82 -10.57
N LEU A 18 -0.17 7.47 -9.45
CA LEU A 18 0.17 8.41 -8.37
C LEU A 18 1.69 8.43 -8.15
N TYR A 19 2.43 9.15 -9.00
CA TYR A 19 3.89 9.30 -8.90
C TYR A 19 4.31 10.65 -8.30
N ASP A 20 3.47 11.67 -8.47
CA ASP A 20 3.57 12.96 -7.81
C ASP A 20 2.22 13.22 -7.13
N PRO A 21 2.17 13.34 -5.80
CA PRO A 21 0.92 13.55 -5.11
C PRO A 21 0.37 14.97 -5.32
N GLY A 22 1.17 15.93 -5.79
CA GLY A 22 0.75 17.31 -6.09
C GLY A 22 0.27 18.15 -4.89
N ILE A 23 0.13 17.53 -3.71
CA ILE A 23 -0.41 18.14 -2.49
C ILE A 23 0.65 18.51 -1.45
N ILE A 24 1.90 18.07 -1.64
CA ILE A 24 2.99 18.24 -0.67
C ILE A 24 3.70 19.58 -0.94
N LYS A 25 3.63 20.48 0.04
CA LYS A 25 4.36 21.76 0.07
C LYS A 25 5.72 21.57 0.76
N ASP A 26 6.67 22.46 0.46
CA ASP A 26 8.04 22.42 1.01
C ASP A 26 8.71 21.05 0.85
N ALA A 27 8.46 20.41 -0.31
CA ALA A 27 8.92 19.06 -0.59
C ALA A 27 10.44 18.99 -0.74
N GLN A 28 11.04 18.01 -0.08
CA GLN A 28 12.44 17.63 -0.27
C GLN A 28 12.55 16.13 -0.53
N GLU A 29 13.46 15.73 -1.40
CA GLU A 29 13.77 14.32 -1.62
C GLU A 29 14.81 13.85 -0.61
N VAL A 30 14.53 12.71 0.01
CA VAL A 30 15.35 12.16 1.09
C VAL A 30 15.72 10.73 0.77
N LYS A 31 17.02 10.46 0.70
CA LYS A 31 17.56 9.10 0.66
C LYS A 31 17.57 8.55 2.08
N VAL A 32 16.88 7.44 2.31
CA VAL A 32 16.80 6.77 3.62
C VAL A 32 17.55 5.46 3.57
N TYR A 33 18.43 5.25 4.54
CA TYR A 33 19.14 3.98 4.68
C TYR A 33 18.18 2.88 5.13
N THR A 34 18.30 1.70 4.52
CA THR A 34 17.62 0.48 5.00
C THR A 34 18.58 -0.71 4.95
N PRO A 35 18.47 -1.68 5.87
CA PRO A 35 19.27 -2.90 5.81
C PRO A 35 18.79 -3.86 4.70
N TYR A 36 17.68 -3.57 4.03
CA TYR A 36 17.09 -4.40 2.97
C TYR A 36 17.44 -3.91 1.57
N GLY A 37 18.34 -2.94 1.45
CA GLY A 37 18.72 -2.31 0.19
C GLY A 37 17.92 -1.05 -0.12
N GLU A 38 17.73 -0.76 -1.40
CA GLU A 38 17.12 0.49 -1.85
C GLU A 38 15.59 0.40 -1.80
N PRO A 39 14.90 1.43 -1.28
CA PRO A 39 13.47 1.64 -1.52
C PRO A 39 13.17 1.85 -3.01
N SER A 40 11.89 1.87 -3.37
CA SER A 40 11.44 2.06 -4.75
C SER A 40 11.90 3.38 -5.38
N ASP A 41 12.10 4.43 -4.58
CA ASP A 41 12.61 5.75 -4.97
C ASP A 41 13.12 6.50 -3.73
N TYR A 42 13.64 7.71 -3.92
CA TYR A 42 13.80 8.65 -2.81
C TYR A 42 12.42 9.03 -2.24
N ILE A 43 12.36 9.21 -0.92
CA ILE A 43 11.11 9.58 -0.25
C ILE A 43 10.97 11.09 -0.32
N ILE A 44 9.81 11.56 -0.78
CA ILE A 44 9.45 12.97 -0.77
C ILE A 44 8.88 13.28 0.61
N VAL A 45 9.50 14.20 1.34
CA VAL A 45 9.04 14.65 2.66
C VAL A 45 8.68 16.13 2.57
N GLY A 46 7.52 16.50 3.09
CA GLY A 46 7.07 17.89 3.14
C GLY A 46 5.83 18.06 4.01
N LYS A 47 5.01 19.07 3.72
CA LYS A 47 3.81 19.40 4.50
C LYS A 47 2.53 19.32 3.69
N VAL A 48 1.49 18.77 4.30
CA VAL A 48 0.09 18.84 3.83
C VAL A 48 -0.73 19.43 4.98
N GLU A 49 -1.38 20.57 4.77
CA GLU A 49 -2.17 21.26 5.82
C GLU A 49 -1.42 21.38 7.16
N GLY A 50 -0.13 21.72 7.10
CA GLY A 50 0.74 21.89 8.28
C GLY A 50 1.28 20.59 8.91
N ARG A 51 0.87 19.41 8.43
CA ARG A 51 1.33 18.10 8.92
C ARG A 51 2.48 17.57 8.08
N ASN A 52 3.50 16.99 8.71
CA ASN A 52 4.63 16.38 8.01
C ASN A 52 4.23 15.04 7.39
N VAL A 53 4.35 14.94 6.07
CA VAL A 53 3.98 13.78 5.25
C VAL A 53 5.20 13.28 4.48
N ALA A 54 5.37 11.96 4.46
CA ALA A 54 6.31 11.25 3.60
C ALA A 54 5.54 10.57 2.46
N PHE A 55 6.05 10.65 1.23
CA PHE A 55 5.45 10.02 0.07
C PHE A 55 6.48 9.16 -0.67
N LEU A 56 6.06 7.98 -1.09
CA LEU A 56 6.87 7.05 -1.87
C LEU A 56 6.03 6.40 -2.99
N PRO A 57 6.39 6.56 -4.26
CA PRO A 57 5.78 5.80 -5.34
C PRO A 57 6.32 4.37 -5.35
N ARG A 58 5.48 3.36 -5.08
CA ARG A 58 5.95 1.97 -4.93
C ARG A 58 6.56 1.39 -6.20
N HIS A 59 6.20 1.91 -7.37
CA HIS A 59 6.75 1.50 -8.67
C HIS A 59 7.98 2.31 -9.10
N GLY A 60 8.41 3.26 -8.27
CA GLY A 60 9.41 4.27 -8.62
C GLY A 60 8.92 5.25 -9.69
N ARG A 61 9.67 6.34 -9.89
CA ARG A 61 9.45 7.25 -11.02
C ARG A 61 9.47 6.51 -12.36
N GLY A 62 8.54 6.88 -13.23
CA GLY A 62 8.36 6.25 -14.55
C GLY A 62 7.78 4.83 -14.53
N HIS A 63 7.24 4.36 -13.39
CA HIS A 63 6.69 3.00 -13.26
C HIS A 63 7.69 1.90 -13.67
N ARG A 64 8.93 2.02 -13.21
CA ARG A 64 10.03 1.12 -13.63
C ARG A 64 10.08 -0.21 -12.85
N ILE A 65 9.41 -0.31 -11.70
CA ILE A 65 9.47 -1.49 -10.83
C ILE A 65 8.13 -2.25 -10.88
N PRO A 66 8.09 -3.47 -11.44
CA PRO A 66 6.87 -4.28 -11.43
C PRO A 66 6.59 -4.83 -10.01
N PRO A 67 5.33 -5.19 -9.67
CA PRO A 67 4.93 -5.60 -8.32
C PRO A 67 5.84 -6.65 -7.66
N HIS A 68 6.16 -7.73 -8.38
CA HIS A 68 7.00 -8.84 -7.90
C HIS A 68 8.48 -8.47 -7.69
N LYS A 69 8.90 -7.25 -8.01
CA LYS A 69 10.27 -6.73 -7.78
C LYS A 69 10.30 -5.53 -6.83
N ILE A 70 9.16 -5.12 -6.28
CA ILE A 70 9.13 -4.06 -5.27
C ILE A 70 9.85 -4.54 -4.03
N ASN A 71 10.75 -3.71 -3.50
CA ASN A 71 11.42 -3.97 -2.24
C ASN A 71 10.55 -3.50 -1.07
N TYR A 72 9.51 -4.28 -0.77
CA TYR A 72 8.53 -3.94 0.27
C TYR A 72 9.19 -3.71 1.63
N ARG A 73 10.17 -4.55 2.00
CA ARG A 73 10.93 -4.41 3.25
C ARG A 73 11.67 -3.07 3.32
N ALA A 74 12.37 -2.67 2.26
CA ALA A 74 13.04 -1.37 2.25
C ALA A 74 12.04 -0.20 2.29
N ASN A 75 10.93 -0.27 1.55
CA ASN A 75 9.91 0.77 1.55
C ASN A 75 9.32 1.00 2.94
N ILE A 76 8.87 -0.07 3.61
CA ILE A 76 8.26 0.00 4.93
C ILE A 76 9.30 0.37 6.00
N TRP A 77 10.53 -0.17 5.91
CA TRP A 77 11.61 0.23 6.82
C TRP A 77 11.94 1.72 6.71
N ALA A 78 12.02 2.25 5.50
CA ALA A 78 12.30 3.67 5.30
C ALA A 78 11.21 4.58 5.88
N MET A 79 9.93 4.20 5.74
CA MET A 79 8.81 4.88 6.41
C MET A 79 8.96 4.82 7.94
N LYS A 80 9.34 3.67 8.48
CA LYS A 80 9.59 3.49 9.92
C LYS A 80 10.71 4.39 10.44
N GLU A 81 11.83 4.48 9.72
CA GLU A 81 12.98 5.34 10.08
C GLU A 81 12.63 6.84 10.05
N LEU A 82 11.72 7.25 9.16
CA LEU A 82 11.16 8.60 9.12
C LEU A 82 10.17 8.90 10.26
N GLY A 83 9.80 7.89 11.05
CA GLY A 83 8.88 8.04 12.19
C GLY A 83 7.40 7.98 11.81
N VAL A 84 7.07 7.44 10.63
CA VAL A 84 5.69 7.28 10.18
C VAL A 84 4.92 6.39 11.14
N LYS A 85 3.72 6.84 11.51
CA LYS A 85 2.76 6.13 12.38
C LYS A 85 1.51 5.70 11.63
N PHE A 86 1.09 6.48 10.64
CA PHE A 86 -0.08 6.20 9.81
C PHE A 86 0.37 6.07 8.37
N LEU A 87 0.11 4.93 7.74
CA LEU A 87 0.49 4.65 6.36
C LEU A 87 -0.77 4.50 5.51
N ILE A 88 -0.92 5.36 4.49
CA ILE A 88 -2.04 5.34 3.56
C ILE A 88 -1.53 4.80 2.22
N SER A 89 -2.07 3.66 1.79
CA SER A 89 -1.75 3.04 0.51
C SER A 89 -2.83 3.38 -0.51
N VAL A 90 -2.44 4.00 -1.63
CA VAL A 90 -3.33 4.24 -2.77
C VAL A 90 -2.98 3.26 -3.89
N SER A 91 -3.96 2.46 -4.33
CA SER A 91 -3.74 1.36 -5.26
C SER A 91 -4.81 1.30 -6.34
N ALA A 92 -4.40 1.01 -7.57
CA ALA A 92 -5.32 0.62 -8.63
C ALA A 92 -5.68 -0.86 -8.49
N VAL A 93 -6.96 -1.19 -8.65
CA VAL A 93 -7.50 -2.55 -8.53
C VAL A 93 -8.48 -2.85 -9.65
N GLY A 94 -8.66 -4.13 -9.96
CA GLY A 94 -9.79 -4.61 -10.74
C GLY A 94 -10.95 -4.99 -9.84
N SER A 95 -12.18 -4.71 -10.26
CA SER A 95 -13.38 -5.24 -9.60
C SER A 95 -13.67 -6.67 -10.06
N LEU A 96 -14.08 -7.54 -9.14
CA LEU A 96 -14.59 -8.89 -9.43
C LEU A 96 -16.13 -8.95 -9.40
N ARG A 97 -16.80 -7.85 -9.05
CA ARG A 97 -18.26 -7.74 -8.94
C ARG A 97 -18.80 -6.57 -9.76
N LEU A 98 -20.02 -6.70 -10.28
CA LEU A 98 -20.56 -5.75 -11.28
C LEU A 98 -21.11 -4.46 -10.68
N ASP A 99 -21.44 -4.49 -9.39
CA ASP A 99 -21.96 -3.35 -8.64
C ASP A 99 -20.87 -2.40 -8.12
N TYR A 100 -19.60 -2.82 -8.14
CA TYR A 100 -18.44 -1.94 -7.94
C TYR A 100 -18.00 -1.43 -9.31
N LYS A 101 -18.22 -0.14 -9.57
CA LYS A 101 -18.02 0.45 -10.90
C LYS A 101 -16.59 0.99 -11.05
N PRO A 102 -16.05 1.03 -12.27
CA PRO A 102 -14.81 1.76 -12.53
C PRO A 102 -14.90 3.21 -12.04
N GLY A 103 -13.92 3.64 -11.24
CA GLY A 103 -13.90 4.97 -10.62
C GLY A 103 -14.43 5.00 -9.18
N ASP A 104 -15.16 3.97 -8.73
CA ASP A 104 -15.51 3.83 -7.32
C ASP A 104 -14.25 3.57 -6.48
N PHE A 105 -14.23 4.09 -5.26
CA PHE A 105 -13.22 3.74 -4.27
C PHE A 105 -13.68 2.57 -3.40
N VAL A 106 -12.73 1.82 -2.87
CA VAL A 106 -12.98 0.76 -1.87
C VAL A 106 -11.98 0.92 -0.74
N VAL A 107 -12.47 0.88 0.50
CA VAL A 107 -11.63 0.78 1.70
C VAL A 107 -11.73 -0.67 2.19
N PRO A 108 -10.85 -1.58 1.73
CA PRO A 108 -10.96 -3.00 2.09
C PRO A 108 -10.78 -3.20 3.60
N ASP A 109 -11.44 -4.23 4.12
CA ASP A 109 -11.32 -4.71 5.50
C ASP A 109 -10.63 -6.07 5.58
N GLN A 110 -10.52 -6.79 4.47
CA GLN A 110 -9.94 -8.14 4.43
C GLN A 110 -9.07 -8.34 3.19
N PHE A 111 -8.20 -9.35 3.23
CA PHE A 111 -7.45 -9.77 2.07
C PHE A 111 -7.22 -11.28 1.99
N ILE A 112 -6.92 -11.75 0.78
CA ILE A 112 -6.46 -13.12 0.50
C ILE A 112 -5.14 -13.03 -0.25
N ASP A 113 -4.10 -13.69 0.28
CA ASP A 113 -2.78 -13.72 -0.33
C ASP A 113 -2.63 -14.88 -1.31
N MET A 114 -2.47 -14.55 -2.60
CA MET A 114 -2.14 -15.46 -3.70
C MET A 114 -0.81 -15.10 -4.36
N THR A 115 0.03 -14.30 -3.68
CA THR A 115 1.43 -14.07 -4.07
C THR A 115 2.25 -15.35 -3.90
N LYS A 116 3.48 -15.38 -4.44
CA LYS A 116 4.26 -16.64 -4.54
C LYS A 116 5.70 -16.54 -4.06
N LYS A 117 6.43 -15.49 -4.45
CA LYS A 117 7.89 -15.43 -4.28
C LYS A 117 8.32 -14.05 -3.79
N ARG A 118 7.84 -13.67 -2.60
CA ARG A 118 8.14 -12.39 -1.97
C ARG A 118 8.74 -12.60 -0.58
N ASP A 119 9.43 -11.58 -0.08
CA ASP A 119 9.90 -11.54 1.31
C ASP A 119 8.80 -10.98 2.20
N TYR A 120 8.21 -11.81 3.07
CA TYR A 120 6.99 -11.48 3.80
C TYR A 120 7.19 -10.85 5.17
N THR A 121 8.41 -10.89 5.72
CA THR A 121 8.66 -10.56 7.13
C THR A 121 9.96 -9.80 7.34
N PHE A 122 10.05 -9.12 8.47
CA PHE A 122 11.26 -8.54 9.04
C PHE A 122 11.94 -9.44 10.07
N PHE A 123 11.29 -10.54 10.47
CA PHE A 123 11.68 -11.40 11.58
C PHE A 123 12.13 -12.78 11.08
N ASP A 124 13.32 -12.83 10.50
CA ASP A 124 13.94 -14.06 9.98
C ASP A 124 14.71 -14.87 11.06
N GLY A 125 14.61 -14.46 12.32
CA GLY A 125 15.32 -15.05 13.46
C GLY A 125 16.56 -14.27 13.91
N PRO A 126 17.06 -14.50 15.14
CA PRO A 126 16.55 -15.46 16.12
C PRO A 126 15.27 -15.02 16.84
N VAL A 127 14.90 -13.73 16.73
CA VAL A 127 13.61 -13.24 17.24
C VAL A 127 12.53 -13.62 16.24
N VAL A 128 11.62 -14.52 16.66
CA VAL A 128 10.47 -14.96 15.88
C VAL A 128 9.25 -14.14 16.28
N ALA A 129 8.47 -13.68 15.30
CA ALA A 129 7.23 -12.96 15.51
C ALA A 129 6.11 -13.55 14.65
N HIS A 130 4.95 -13.78 15.27
CA HIS A 130 3.72 -14.21 14.60
C HIS A 130 2.65 -13.15 14.85
N VAL A 131 2.46 -12.23 13.90
CA VAL A 131 1.47 -11.16 14.02
C VAL A 131 0.07 -11.70 13.74
N SER A 132 -0.92 -11.22 14.52
CA SER A 132 -2.32 -11.47 14.20
C SER A 132 -2.74 -10.54 13.07
N MET A 133 -3.29 -11.12 12.00
CA MET A 133 -3.82 -10.41 10.84
C MET A 133 -5.31 -10.74 10.62
N ALA A 134 -6.02 -11.12 11.69
CA ALA A 134 -7.45 -11.46 11.62
C ALA A 134 -8.28 -10.27 11.11
N GLU A 135 -7.96 -9.06 11.59
CA GLU A 135 -8.41 -7.79 11.02
C GLU A 135 -7.16 -7.04 10.53
N PRO A 136 -6.74 -7.24 9.27
CA PRO A 136 -5.39 -6.91 8.83
C PRO A 136 -5.12 -5.41 8.64
N PHE A 137 -6.16 -4.58 8.74
CA PHE A 137 -6.07 -3.15 8.51
C PHE A 137 -6.39 -2.36 9.79
N CYS A 138 -5.76 -1.19 9.92
CA CYS A 138 -6.01 -0.28 11.03
C CYS A 138 -7.42 0.31 10.97
N GLU A 139 -8.35 -0.21 11.78
CA GLU A 139 -9.76 0.19 11.76
C GLU A 139 -9.97 1.69 12.03
N SER A 140 -9.15 2.31 12.89
CA SER A 140 -9.23 3.76 13.13
C SER A 140 -8.88 4.57 11.87
N LEU A 141 -7.84 4.17 11.13
CA LEU A 141 -7.47 4.82 9.88
C LEU A 141 -8.51 4.57 8.78
N ARG A 142 -9.08 3.36 8.70
CA ARG A 142 -10.18 3.05 7.77
C ARG A 142 -11.37 3.98 7.99
N ARG A 143 -11.81 4.17 9.24
CA ARG A 143 -12.92 5.08 9.60
C ARG A 143 -12.65 6.52 9.22
N VAL A 144 -11.41 7.00 9.41
CA VAL A 144 -11.00 8.35 8.98
C VAL A 144 -11.16 8.51 7.47
N ILE A 145 -10.68 7.54 6.68
CA ILE A 145 -10.78 7.57 5.22
C ILE A 145 -12.25 7.52 4.78
N ILE A 146 -13.05 6.61 5.35
CA ILE A 146 -14.48 6.47 5.04
C ILE A 146 -15.24 7.77 5.38
N GLY A 147 -14.94 8.40 6.52
CA GLY A 147 -15.51 9.69 6.92
C GLY A 147 -15.18 10.78 5.91
N ALA A 148 -13.89 10.93 5.56
CA ALA A 148 -13.44 11.90 4.57
C ALA A 148 -14.10 11.70 3.19
N SER A 149 -14.25 10.45 2.74
CA SER A 149 -14.98 10.15 1.50
C SER A 149 -16.44 10.59 1.54
N LYS A 150 -17.12 10.42 2.68
CA LYS A 150 -18.51 10.86 2.86
C LYS A 150 -18.63 12.39 2.82
N ASP A 151 -17.74 13.08 3.53
CA ASP A 151 -17.72 14.55 3.57
C ASP A 151 -17.46 15.16 2.18
N LEU A 152 -16.67 14.48 1.35
CA LEU A 152 -16.38 14.87 -0.03
C LEU A 152 -17.40 14.36 -1.06
N ASN A 153 -18.43 13.62 -0.62
CA ASN A 153 -19.42 12.99 -1.49
C ASN A 153 -18.80 12.09 -2.58
N ILE A 154 -17.75 11.34 -2.23
CA ILE A 154 -17.05 10.39 -3.11
C ILE A 154 -17.65 9.00 -2.93
N THR A 155 -18.13 8.39 -4.01
CA THR A 155 -18.61 7.00 -4.01
C THR A 155 -17.52 6.06 -3.52
N THR A 156 -17.72 5.50 -2.32
CA THR A 156 -16.76 4.64 -1.65
C THR A 156 -17.48 3.45 -1.01
N HIS A 157 -17.02 2.24 -1.33
CA HIS A 157 -17.43 1.02 -0.66
C HIS A 157 -16.60 0.85 0.62
N ASP A 158 -17.26 0.73 1.76
CA ASP A 158 -16.63 0.81 3.09
C ASP A 158 -16.10 -0.52 3.63
N ARG A 159 -16.21 -1.59 2.83
CA ARG A 159 -15.68 -2.94 3.05
C ARG A 159 -15.35 -3.60 1.71
N GLY A 160 -14.58 -4.67 1.76
CA GLY A 160 -14.25 -5.48 0.60
C GLY A 160 -13.04 -6.36 0.84
N THR A 161 -13.07 -7.57 0.27
CA THR A 161 -11.95 -8.50 0.31
C THR A 161 -11.04 -8.28 -0.90
N TYR A 162 -9.78 -7.91 -0.64
CA TYR A 162 -8.74 -7.76 -1.66
C TYR A 162 -8.03 -9.09 -1.90
N ILE A 163 -8.06 -9.63 -3.11
CA ILE A 163 -7.19 -10.75 -3.49
C ILE A 163 -5.89 -10.25 -4.14
N CYS A 164 -4.75 -10.58 -3.54
CA CYS A 164 -3.44 -10.17 -4.02
C CYS A 164 -2.78 -11.28 -4.82
N ILE A 165 -2.69 -11.12 -6.13
CA ILE A 165 -2.03 -12.10 -7.02
C ILE A 165 -0.57 -11.72 -7.28
N GLU A 166 0.24 -12.70 -7.69
CA GLU A 166 1.67 -12.48 -7.92
C GLU A 166 1.99 -11.51 -9.08
N GLY A 167 1.25 -11.62 -10.19
CA GLY A 167 1.60 -10.94 -11.45
C GLY A 167 2.85 -11.54 -12.13
N PRO A 168 3.44 -10.82 -13.12
CA PRO A 168 2.95 -9.58 -13.72
C PRO A 168 1.77 -9.79 -14.69
N ARG A 169 1.47 -11.03 -15.07
CA ARG A 169 0.27 -11.32 -15.88
C ARG A 169 -1.00 -11.05 -15.08
N PHE A 170 -2.06 -10.66 -15.76
CA PHE A 170 -3.41 -10.71 -15.19
C PHE A 170 -3.91 -12.16 -15.05
N SER A 171 -4.98 -12.32 -14.27
CA SER A 171 -5.69 -13.58 -14.10
C SER A 171 -6.27 -14.08 -15.43
N THR A 172 -6.24 -15.39 -15.63
CA THR A 172 -7.11 -16.06 -16.59
C THR A 172 -8.57 -15.95 -16.16
N ARG A 173 -9.51 -16.20 -17.07
CA ARG A 173 -10.96 -16.22 -16.73
C ARG A 173 -11.28 -17.26 -15.66
N ALA A 174 -10.65 -18.43 -15.72
CA ALA A 174 -10.85 -19.50 -14.74
C ALA A 174 -10.38 -19.09 -13.34
N GLU A 175 -9.20 -18.47 -13.24
CA GLU A 175 -8.70 -17.91 -11.97
C GLU A 175 -9.65 -16.84 -11.42
N SER A 176 -10.05 -15.87 -12.24
CA SER A 176 -11.00 -14.83 -11.80
C SER A 176 -12.34 -15.39 -11.35
N ARG A 177 -12.80 -16.47 -11.98
CA ARG A 177 -14.00 -17.21 -11.54
C ARG A 177 -13.80 -17.79 -10.14
N VAL A 178 -12.65 -18.40 -9.85
CA VAL A 178 -12.34 -18.92 -8.50
C VAL A 178 -12.27 -17.78 -7.48
N TRP A 179 -11.59 -16.69 -7.79
CA TRP A 179 -11.46 -15.53 -6.89
C TRP A 179 -12.83 -14.98 -6.48
N LYS A 180 -13.74 -14.85 -7.44
CA LYS A 180 -15.10 -14.34 -7.21
C LYS A 180 -16.02 -15.37 -6.58
N GLU A 181 -16.16 -16.54 -7.20
CA GLU A 181 -17.22 -17.50 -6.88
C GLU A 181 -16.85 -18.40 -5.71
N VAL A 182 -15.57 -18.69 -5.50
CA VAL A 182 -15.11 -19.59 -4.43
C VAL A 182 -14.59 -18.78 -3.25
N PHE A 183 -13.62 -17.89 -3.49
CA PHE A 183 -12.99 -17.11 -2.44
C PHE A 183 -13.79 -15.88 -2.01
N LYS A 184 -14.83 -15.51 -2.77
CA LYS A 184 -15.70 -14.35 -2.49
C LYS A 184 -14.92 -13.04 -2.39
N ALA A 185 -13.83 -12.90 -3.15
CA ALA A 185 -13.09 -11.65 -3.24
C ALA A 185 -13.87 -10.59 -4.03
N ASP A 186 -13.76 -9.34 -3.62
CA ASP A 186 -14.45 -8.20 -4.22
C ASP A 186 -13.57 -7.46 -5.23
N ILE A 187 -12.30 -7.27 -4.88
CA ILE A 187 -11.31 -6.55 -5.68
C ILE A 187 -10.01 -7.35 -5.80
N ILE A 188 -9.29 -7.14 -6.90
CA ILE A 188 -8.04 -7.84 -7.21
C ILE A 188 -6.92 -6.83 -7.51
N GLY A 189 -5.73 -7.11 -7.01
CA GLY A 189 -4.52 -6.38 -7.39
C GLY A 189 -3.26 -7.17 -7.09
N MET A 190 -2.10 -6.50 -7.09
CA MET A 190 -0.79 -7.15 -7.04
C MET A 190 0.15 -6.61 -5.97
N THR A 191 -0.24 -5.58 -5.21
CA THR A 191 0.70 -4.79 -4.41
C THR A 191 0.39 -4.70 -2.93
N LEU A 192 -0.76 -5.22 -2.47
CA LEU A 192 -1.13 -5.18 -1.06
C LEU A 192 -0.21 -6.03 -0.19
N VAL A 193 0.08 -7.25 -0.62
CA VAL A 193 0.91 -8.19 0.15
C VAL A 193 2.31 -8.25 -0.47
N PRO A 194 3.40 -8.09 0.29
CA PRO A 194 3.51 -7.97 1.76
C PRO A 194 3.58 -6.52 2.29
N GLU A 195 3.08 -5.51 1.56
CA GLU A 195 3.08 -4.10 2.04
C GLU A 195 2.28 -3.92 3.36
N VAL A 196 1.29 -4.77 3.60
CA VAL A 196 0.39 -4.77 4.78
C VAL A 196 0.90 -5.61 5.97
N ASN A 197 1.84 -6.52 5.74
CA ASN A 197 2.35 -7.46 6.77
C ASN A 197 3.28 -6.76 7.77
#